data_AF-A0A0X3PUA9-F1
#
_entry.id   AF-A0A0X3PUA9-F1
#
_cell.length_a   1.000
_cell.length_b   1.000
_cell.length_c   1.000
_cell.angle_alpha   90.00
_cell.angle_beta   90.00
_cell.angle_gamma   90.00
#
_symmetry.space_group_name_H-M   'P 1'
#
loop_
_entity.id
_entity.type
_entity.pdbx_description
1 polymer ?
#
loop_
_entity_poly.entity_id
_entity_poly.type
_entity_poly.pdbx_seq_one_letter_code
_entity_poly.pdbx_strand_id
1 'polypeptide(L)'
;MNRWDYYICTELGDDKWMRLPMVKPAHIEMARQSVYIFTGDPNTPIGHLPGGLGLFPGLEAHYLRAQIARISSACTVSPAGVYEVDEEDEVEEGEKPESLLLAEEYEPLEFTELLDLANWVHHRPYLYGIGRINWMSTKKAAKAYKALMAEEEGEEAEPEDEEEMAEEGEEEEEEEPEEGPDLLTPVEEDQPMRPIGNIGLSRIGSPGEFLAPAWRVRPSTVLLPANCAVAVLSNVRWPGAYAMARKETFVNIYIGWGTKVLGASFMPIRSANPAKEFDEEATPLQEAVDPTPLQEEELRLMKEAKRLAAEAKAEEGEEEEEGDED
;
A
#
# COMPACT_ATOMS: atom_id res chain seq x y z
N MET A 1 8.55 -2.37 -2.75
CA MET A 1 7.80 -3.66 -2.64
C MET A 1 8.27 -4.81 -3.56
N ASN A 2 8.83 -4.50 -4.74
CA ASN A 2 9.39 -5.48 -5.68
C ASN A 2 10.94 -5.53 -5.64
N ARG A 3 11.54 -5.22 -4.48
CA ARG A 3 13.00 -5.21 -4.30
C ARG A 3 13.64 -6.60 -4.38
N TRP A 4 12.88 -7.65 -4.07
CA TRP A 4 13.34 -9.04 -4.11
C TRP A 4 12.54 -9.87 -5.11
N ASP A 5 13.27 -10.67 -5.89
CA ASP A 5 12.71 -11.74 -6.72
C ASP A 5 12.50 -12.99 -5.87
N TYR A 6 11.30 -13.55 -5.94
CA TYR A 6 10.94 -14.75 -5.19
C TYR A 6 10.84 -15.95 -6.13
N TYR A 7 11.43 -17.07 -5.72
CA TYR A 7 11.38 -18.34 -6.43
C TYR A 7 10.63 -19.36 -5.59
N ILE A 8 9.80 -20.16 -6.25
CA ILE A 8 9.03 -21.23 -5.61
C ILE A 8 9.44 -22.60 -6.17
N CYS A 9 9.33 -23.60 -5.31
CA CYS A 9 9.52 -25.00 -5.65
C CYS A 9 8.55 -25.86 -4.82
N THR A 10 8.01 -26.91 -5.41
CA THR A 10 7.07 -27.84 -4.74
C THR A 10 7.80 -28.86 -3.88
N GLU A 11 8.98 -29.31 -4.32
CA GLU A 11 9.77 -30.35 -3.65
C GLU A 11 11.22 -29.89 -3.46
N LEU A 12 11.76 -30.06 -2.26
CA LEU A 12 13.14 -29.66 -1.96
C LEU A 12 14.13 -30.54 -2.75
N GLY A 13 14.98 -29.90 -3.56
CA GLY A 13 16.02 -30.57 -4.35
C GLY A 13 15.67 -30.84 -5.81
N ASP A 14 14.48 -30.42 -6.28
CA ASP A 14 14.20 -30.36 -7.72
C ASP A 14 14.90 -29.14 -8.37
N ASP A 15 15.28 -29.28 -9.63
CA ASP A 15 15.93 -28.23 -10.42
C ASP A 15 14.90 -27.25 -11.01
N LYS A 16 13.60 -27.55 -10.89
CA LYS A 16 12.51 -26.76 -11.46
C LYS A 16 12.04 -25.67 -10.50
N TRP A 17 12.78 -24.57 -10.48
CA TRP A 17 12.39 -23.36 -9.77
C TRP A 17 11.56 -22.46 -10.69
N MET A 18 10.41 -21.99 -10.20
CA MET A 18 9.58 -21.01 -10.90
C MET A 18 9.75 -19.64 -10.23
N ARG A 19 10.12 -18.63 -11.01
CA ARG A 19 10.13 -17.24 -10.52
C ARG A 19 8.70 -16.71 -10.43
N LEU A 20 8.33 -16.13 -9.29
CA LEU A 20 7.04 -15.48 -9.11
C LEU A 20 6.98 -14.16 -9.88
N PRO A 21 5.78 -13.77 -10.38
CA PRO A 21 5.59 -12.49 -11.03
C PRO A 21 5.75 -11.33 -10.03
N MET A 22 5.95 -10.11 -10.55
CA MET A 22 5.94 -8.90 -9.74
C MET A 22 4.56 -8.64 -9.15
N VAL A 23 4.51 -8.07 -7.94
CA VAL A 23 3.24 -7.73 -7.29
C VAL A 23 2.79 -6.33 -7.71
N LYS A 24 1.49 -6.20 -8.02
CA LYS A 24 0.81 -4.91 -8.22
C LYS A 24 0.03 -4.54 -6.96
N PRO A 25 -0.18 -3.24 -6.67
CA PRO A 25 -0.98 -2.80 -5.52
C PRO A 25 -2.38 -3.43 -5.48
N ALA A 26 -3.07 -3.48 -6.63
CA ALA A 26 -4.38 -4.13 -6.77
C ALA A 26 -4.41 -5.60 -6.32
N HIS A 27 -3.31 -6.35 -6.53
CA HIS A 27 -3.22 -7.74 -6.06
C HIS A 27 -3.26 -7.82 -4.53
N ILE A 28 -2.67 -6.83 -3.84
CA ILE A 28 -2.57 -6.80 -2.37
C ILE A 28 -3.88 -6.36 -1.75
N GLU A 29 -4.52 -5.34 -2.30
CA GLU A 29 -5.84 -4.88 -1.88
C GLU A 29 -6.87 -6.01 -1.97
N MET A 30 -6.94 -6.68 -3.13
CA MET A 30 -7.83 -7.81 -3.32
C MET A 30 -7.43 -9.01 -2.45
N ALA A 31 -6.14 -9.22 -2.18
CA ALA A 31 -5.68 -10.26 -1.26
C ALA A 31 -6.06 -9.98 0.21
N ARG A 32 -6.19 -8.71 0.61
CA ARG A 32 -6.64 -8.34 1.97
C ARG A 32 -8.11 -8.70 2.20
N GLN A 33 -8.90 -8.62 1.14
CA GLN A 33 -10.35 -8.83 1.16
C GLN A 33 -10.75 -10.29 0.91
N SER A 34 -9.77 -11.15 0.62
CA SER A 34 -10.01 -12.55 0.25
C SER A 34 -9.29 -13.53 1.18
N VAL A 35 -9.99 -14.63 1.47
CA VAL A 35 -9.44 -15.79 2.16
C VAL A 35 -9.47 -16.94 1.17
N TYR A 36 -8.30 -17.29 0.65
CA TYR A 36 -8.12 -18.34 -0.35
C TYR A 36 -7.15 -19.39 0.18
N ILE A 37 -7.48 -20.67 -0.01
CA ILE A 37 -6.61 -21.80 0.31
C ILE A 37 -5.94 -22.22 -0.98
N PHE A 38 -4.61 -22.26 -0.97
CA PHE A 38 -3.80 -22.61 -2.14
C PHE A 38 -4.10 -24.03 -2.63
N THR A 39 -4.18 -24.19 -3.95
CA THR A 39 -4.32 -25.48 -4.63
C THR A 39 -2.97 -26.15 -4.85
N GLY A 40 -1.89 -25.36 -4.89
CA GLY A 40 -0.54 -25.83 -5.18
C GLY A 40 -0.17 -25.76 -6.66
N ASP A 41 -1.08 -25.31 -7.54
CA ASP A 41 -0.77 -25.00 -8.94
C ASP A 41 -0.73 -23.48 -9.15
N PRO A 42 0.44 -22.90 -9.52
CA PRO A 42 0.58 -21.46 -9.71
C PRO A 42 -0.28 -20.89 -10.85
N ASN A 43 -0.74 -21.73 -11.79
CA ASN A 43 -1.52 -21.29 -12.96
C ASN A 43 -3.02 -21.29 -12.73
N THR A 44 -3.49 -21.74 -11.57
CA THR A 44 -4.93 -21.78 -11.25
C THR A 44 -5.49 -20.36 -11.15
N PRO A 45 -6.58 -20.03 -11.86
CA PRO A 45 -7.27 -18.76 -11.66
C PRO A 45 -7.98 -18.75 -10.31
N ILE A 46 -7.87 -17.66 -9.59
CA ILE A 46 -8.57 -17.50 -8.31
C ILE A 46 -10.02 -17.14 -8.64
N GLY A 47 -10.95 -17.90 -8.06
CA GLY A 47 -12.38 -17.74 -8.31
C GLY A 47 -12.95 -16.41 -7.84
N HIS A 48 -14.27 -16.28 -7.96
CA HIS A 48 -14.99 -15.07 -7.53
C HIS A 48 -14.75 -14.77 -6.04
N LEU A 49 -14.32 -13.54 -5.79
CA LEU A 49 -14.20 -13.04 -4.43
C LEU A 49 -15.61 -12.83 -3.85
N PRO A 50 -15.81 -13.10 -2.56
CA PRO A 50 -17.11 -12.90 -1.95
C PRO A 50 -17.46 -11.40 -1.95
N GLY A 51 -18.74 -11.08 -2.18
CA GLY A 51 -19.23 -9.71 -2.10
C GLY A 51 -19.32 -8.93 -3.40
N GLY A 52 -19.23 -9.60 -4.55
CA GLY A 52 -19.42 -8.94 -5.84
C GLY A 52 -18.22 -8.09 -6.30
N LEU A 53 -17.08 -8.18 -5.63
CA LEU A 53 -15.80 -7.56 -6.01
C LEU A 53 -15.18 -8.11 -7.31
N GLY A 54 -15.86 -9.02 -7.98
CA GLY A 54 -15.40 -9.60 -9.23
C GLY A 54 -14.36 -10.70 -9.02
N LEU A 55 -13.52 -10.87 -10.04
CA LEU A 55 -12.45 -11.86 -10.07
C LEU A 55 -11.17 -11.24 -9.54
N PHE A 56 -10.36 -12.04 -8.84
CA PHE A 56 -9.03 -11.61 -8.46
C PHE A 56 -8.23 -11.26 -9.72
N PRO A 57 -7.52 -10.11 -9.76
CA PRO A 57 -6.76 -9.66 -10.92
C PRO A 57 -5.46 -10.47 -11.07
N GLY A 58 -5.56 -11.76 -11.38
CA GLY A 58 -4.42 -12.65 -11.61
C GLY A 58 -4.69 -14.12 -11.31
N LEU A 59 -3.60 -14.89 -11.34
CA LEU A 59 -3.55 -16.31 -11.02
C LEU A 59 -3.13 -16.55 -9.56
N GLU A 60 -3.14 -17.80 -9.12
CA GLU A 60 -2.68 -18.23 -7.80
C GLU A 60 -1.25 -17.77 -7.50
N ALA A 61 -0.35 -17.75 -8.50
CA ALA A 61 1.00 -17.20 -8.36
C ALA A 61 1.02 -15.72 -7.92
N HIS A 62 0.09 -14.91 -8.41
CA HIS A 62 0.00 -13.48 -8.07
C HIS A 62 -0.53 -13.29 -6.65
N TYR A 63 -1.49 -14.11 -6.22
CA TYR A 63 -1.96 -14.11 -4.84
C TYR A 63 -0.90 -14.61 -3.87
N LEU A 64 -0.16 -15.67 -4.23
CA LEU A 64 0.98 -16.14 -3.43
C LEU A 64 2.01 -15.04 -3.25
N ARG A 65 2.39 -14.35 -4.34
CA ARG A 65 3.30 -13.21 -4.29
C ARG A 65 2.76 -12.07 -3.41
N ALA A 66 1.46 -11.79 -3.47
CA ALA A 66 0.81 -10.78 -2.63
C ALA A 66 0.82 -11.20 -1.14
N GLN A 67 0.56 -12.47 -0.82
CA GLN A 67 0.67 -12.99 0.55
C GLN A 67 2.10 -12.91 1.07
N ILE A 68 3.09 -13.25 0.25
CA ILE A 68 4.51 -13.12 0.61
C ILE A 68 4.85 -11.65 0.92
N ALA A 69 4.37 -10.70 0.12
CA ALA A 69 4.58 -9.27 0.39
C ALA A 69 4.01 -8.87 1.76
N ARG A 70 2.76 -9.26 2.04
CA ARG A 70 2.05 -8.95 3.29
C ARG A 70 2.68 -9.61 4.52
N ILE A 71 3.16 -10.84 4.39
CA ILE A 71 3.83 -11.57 5.47
C ILE A 71 5.22 -10.96 5.71
N SER A 72 5.96 -10.71 4.63
CA SER A 72 7.31 -10.14 4.73
C SER A 72 7.29 -8.75 5.36
N SER A 73 6.32 -7.89 5.03
CA SER A 73 6.21 -6.57 5.65
C SER A 73 5.78 -6.62 7.12
N ALA A 74 5.00 -7.64 7.53
CA ALA A 74 4.39 -7.69 8.87
C ALA A 74 5.13 -8.60 9.87
N CYS A 75 5.96 -9.52 9.40
CA CYS A 75 6.52 -10.61 10.22
C CYS A 75 8.04 -10.68 10.19
N THR A 76 8.71 -9.74 9.53
CA THR A 76 10.16 -9.74 9.38
C THR A 76 10.74 -8.80 10.42
N VAL A 77 11.23 -9.40 11.52
CA VAL A 77 11.70 -8.67 12.71
C VAL A 77 13.14 -9.03 13.04
N SER A 78 13.87 -8.13 13.67
CA SER A 78 15.25 -8.33 14.11
C SER A 78 15.40 -7.83 15.55
N PRO A 79 16.37 -8.36 16.32
CA PRO A 79 16.76 -7.72 17.56
C PRO A 79 17.16 -6.25 17.33
N ALA A 80 16.84 -5.37 18.27
CA ALA A 80 17.20 -3.96 18.21
C ALA A 80 18.73 -3.79 18.10
N GLY A 81 19.17 -2.80 17.31
CA GLY A 81 20.58 -2.49 17.10
C GLY A 81 21.29 -3.31 16.01
N VAL A 82 20.67 -4.34 15.43
CA VAL A 82 21.28 -5.10 14.30
C VAL A 82 21.36 -4.25 13.03
N TYR A 83 20.32 -3.44 12.80
CA TYR A 83 20.18 -2.61 11.61
C TYR A 83 20.04 -1.15 12.02
N GLU A 84 20.63 -0.28 11.23
CA GLU A 84 20.49 1.17 11.30
C GLU A 84 19.86 1.67 10.00
N VAL A 85 19.14 2.80 10.08
CA VAL A 85 18.55 3.42 8.89
C VAL A 85 19.67 4.01 8.06
N ASP A 86 19.63 3.75 6.74
CA ASP A 86 20.55 4.37 5.81
C ASP A 86 20.16 5.85 5.64
N GLU A 87 20.92 6.76 6.23
CA GLU A 87 20.69 8.21 6.10
C GLU A 87 21.17 8.76 4.75
N GLU A 88 21.94 7.99 3.97
CA GLU A 88 22.42 8.37 2.64
C GLU A 88 21.40 8.07 1.53
N ASP A 89 20.34 7.31 1.80
CA ASP A 89 19.23 7.16 0.86
C ASP A 89 18.54 8.53 0.70
N GLU A 90 18.66 9.15 -0.48
CA GLU A 90 17.89 10.34 -0.86
C GLU A 90 16.40 9.96 -0.95
N VAL A 91 15.69 10.08 0.17
CA VAL A 91 14.25 9.85 0.22
C VAL A 91 13.54 11.11 -0.29
N GLU A 92 12.66 10.98 -1.28
CA GLU A 92 11.82 12.10 -1.74
C GLU A 92 10.97 12.65 -0.57
N GLU A 93 10.70 13.96 -0.58
CA GLU A 93 9.99 14.65 0.51
C GLU A 93 8.62 14.00 0.78
N GLY A 94 8.50 13.31 1.93
CA GLY A 94 7.30 12.58 2.36
C GLY A 94 7.33 11.06 2.14
N GLU A 95 8.38 10.50 1.57
CA GLU A 95 8.60 9.05 1.52
C GLU A 95 9.35 8.53 2.75
N LYS A 96 9.25 7.23 3.03
CA LYS A 96 9.98 6.60 4.15
C LYS A 96 11.18 5.83 3.61
N PRO A 97 12.33 5.82 4.32
CA PRO A 97 13.51 5.08 3.87
C PRO A 97 13.16 3.61 3.66
N GLU A 98 13.63 3.04 2.55
CA GLU A 98 13.38 1.65 2.20
C GLU A 98 14.54 0.72 2.57
N SER A 99 15.73 1.26 2.80
CA SER A 99 16.94 0.51 3.05
C SER A 99 17.47 0.68 4.48
N LEU A 100 18.19 -0.36 4.90
CA LEU A 100 18.77 -0.49 6.22
C LEU A 100 20.19 -1.01 6.02
N LEU A 101 21.13 -0.44 6.78
CA LEU A 101 22.51 -0.88 6.85
C LEU A 101 22.71 -1.77 8.07
N LEU A 102 23.67 -2.69 7.98
CA LEU A 102 24.05 -3.50 9.12
C LEU A 102 24.94 -2.65 10.04
N ALA A 103 24.56 -2.55 11.31
CA ALA A 103 25.27 -1.70 12.26
C ALA A 103 26.74 -2.14 12.40
N GLU A 104 27.68 -1.20 12.29
CA GLU A 104 29.12 -1.50 12.34
C GLU A 104 29.56 -2.04 13.72
N GLU A 105 28.86 -1.62 14.78
CA GLU A 105 29.14 -1.99 16.18
C GLU A 105 27.90 -2.64 16.85
N TYR A 106 27.47 -3.81 16.36
CA TYR A 106 26.39 -4.55 17.01
C TYR A 106 26.88 -5.33 18.25
N GLU A 107 26.42 -4.93 19.44
CA GLU A 107 26.57 -5.72 20.66
C GLU A 107 25.36 -6.66 20.85
N PRO A 108 25.55 -7.99 20.91
CA PRO A 108 24.43 -8.91 21.01
C PRO A 108 23.73 -8.78 22.37
N LEU A 109 22.42 -8.57 22.31
CA LEU A 109 21.55 -8.48 23.49
C LEU A 109 21.64 -9.74 24.35
N GLU A 110 21.51 -9.55 25.66
CA GLU A 110 21.47 -10.66 26.62
C GLU A 110 20.21 -11.51 26.43
N PHE A 111 20.28 -12.79 26.80
CA PHE A 111 19.16 -13.70 26.56
C PHE A 111 17.86 -13.24 27.26
N THR A 112 17.97 -12.62 28.43
CA THR A 112 16.82 -12.08 29.18
C THR A 112 16.19 -10.90 28.48
N GLU A 113 16.96 -10.10 27.74
CA GLU A 113 16.49 -8.94 26.98
C GLU A 113 15.80 -9.39 25.70
N LEU A 114 16.31 -10.45 25.05
CA LEU A 114 15.64 -11.07 23.90
C LEU A 114 14.26 -11.65 24.21
N LEU A 115 13.94 -11.87 25.49
CA LEU A 115 12.61 -12.28 25.95
C LEU A 115 11.64 -11.12 26.12
N ASP A 116 12.08 -9.88 25.96
CA ASP A 116 11.23 -8.70 25.96
C ASP A 116 10.84 -8.34 24.51
N LEU A 117 9.58 -7.97 24.30
CA LEU A 117 9.06 -7.61 22.97
C LEU A 117 9.55 -6.24 22.50
N ALA A 118 9.87 -5.34 23.44
CA ALA A 118 10.43 -4.01 23.14
C ALA A 118 11.76 -4.07 22.36
N ASN A 119 12.53 -5.15 22.56
CA ASN A 119 13.85 -5.33 21.95
C ASN A 119 13.81 -5.95 20.55
N TRP A 120 12.61 -6.09 19.97
CA TRP A 120 12.44 -6.58 18.62
C TRP A 120 11.82 -5.50 17.76
N VAL A 121 12.41 -5.27 16.60
CA VAL A 121 12.04 -4.18 15.68
C VAL A 121 11.73 -4.72 14.29
N HIS A 122 10.81 -4.07 13.57
CA HIS A 122 10.53 -4.40 12.18
C HIS A 122 11.60 -3.81 11.25
N HIS A 123 12.26 -4.66 10.46
CA HIS A 123 13.30 -4.23 9.50
C HIS A 123 12.83 -4.32 8.05
N ARG A 124 11.51 -4.37 7.83
CA ARG A 124 10.89 -4.23 6.51
C ARG A 124 9.90 -3.07 6.55
N PRO A 125 9.75 -2.33 5.44
CA PRO A 125 8.86 -1.17 5.41
C PRO A 125 7.40 -1.60 5.60
N TYR A 126 6.64 -0.72 6.25
CA TYR A 126 5.21 -0.90 6.47
C TYR A 126 4.46 -0.94 5.14
N LEU A 127 3.36 -1.69 5.12
CA LEU A 127 2.54 -1.88 3.92
C LEU A 127 1.15 -1.25 4.13
N TYR A 128 0.91 -0.12 3.48
CA TYR A 128 -0.31 0.68 3.59
C TYR A 128 -1.57 0.01 3.06
N GLY A 129 -2.74 0.56 3.44
CA GLY A 129 -4.07 0.33 2.89
C GLY A 129 -4.08 0.01 1.40
N ILE A 130 -3.52 0.95 0.65
CA ILE A 130 -3.41 1.04 -0.81
C ILE A 130 -2.49 0.00 -1.46
N GLY A 131 -1.89 -0.91 -0.69
CA GLY A 131 -0.97 -1.90 -1.24
C GLY A 131 0.30 -1.28 -1.84
N ARG A 132 0.83 -0.23 -1.22
CA ARG A 132 2.15 0.38 -1.47
C ARG A 132 2.89 0.58 -0.15
N ILE A 133 4.20 0.84 -0.23
CA ILE A 133 5.07 1.10 0.92
C ILE A 133 5.27 2.59 1.19
N ASN A 134 5.10 3.43 0.17
CA ASN A 134 4.95 4.88 0.31
C ASN A 134 3.48 5.24 0.10
N TRP A 135 2.98 6.14 0.93
CA TRP A 135 1.65 6.68 0.75
C TRP A 135 1.64 7.60 -0.47
N MET A 136 0.70 7.40 -1.38
CA MET A 136 0.43 8.30 -2.48
C MET A 136 -1.07 8.55 -2.53
N SER A 137 -1.47 9.82 -2.47
CA SER A 137 -2.86 10.23 -2.71
C SER A 137 -3.31 9.76 -4.10
N THR A 138 -4.57 9.33 -4.21
CA THR A 138 -5.22 8.93 -5.47
C THR A 138 -5.09 10.01 -6.54
N LYS A 139 -5.21 11.29 -6.16
CA LYS A 139 -5.03 12.46 -7.05
C LYS A 139 -3.59 12.57 -7.56
N LYS A 140 -2.60 12.45 -6.68
CA LYS A 140 -1.17 12.47 -7.04
C LYS A 140 -0.80 11.29 -7.95
N ALA A 141 -1.35 10.09 -7.68
CA ALA A 141 -1.15 8.91 -8.51
C ALA A 141 -1.82 9.02 -9.88
N ALA A 142 -3.03 9.60 -9.96
CA ALA A 142 -3.74 9.85 -11.21
C ALA A 142 -3.00 10.89 -12.07
N LYS A 143 -2.50 11.97 -11.46
CA LYS A 143 -1.66 12.98 -12.12
C LYS A 143 -0.38 12.37 -12.70
N ALA A 144 0.33 11.53 -11.92
CA ALA A 144 1.51 10.82 -12.39
C ALA A 144 1.21 9.86 -13.56
N TYR A 145 0.05 9.18 -13.53
CA TYR A 145 -0.38 8.32 -14.62
C TYR A 145 -0.75 9.12 -15.88
N LYS A 146 -1.48 10.24 -15.75
CA LYS A 146 -1.81 11.15 -16.86
C LYS A 146 -0.53 11.70 -17.50
N ALA A 147 0.46 12.09 -16.69
CA ALA A 147 1.76 12.55 -17.17
C ALA A 147 2.55 11.47 -17.95
N LEU A 148 2.59 10.23 -17.44
CA LEU A 148 3.26 9.12 -18.14
C LEU A 148 2.56 8.75 -19.46
N MET A 149 1.22 8.78 -19.50
CA MET A 149 0.48 8.51 -20.73
C MET A 149 0.66 9.63 -21.77
N ALA A 150 0.70 10.90 -21.34
CA ALA A 150 1.00 12.04 -22.20
C ALA A 150 2.42 11.95 -22.79
N GLU A 151 3.40 11.52 -21.98
CA GLU A 151 4.78 11.28 -22.44
C GLU A 151 4.87 10.13 -23.47
N GLU A 152 4.08 9.06 -23.30
CA GLU A 152 4.02 7.94 -24.26
C GLU A 152 3.31 8.32 -25.57
N GLU A 153 2.32 9.22 -25.51
CA GLU A 153 1.60 9.74 -26.69
C GLU A 153 2.29 10.92 -27.38
N GLY A 154 3.36 11.46 -26.79
CA GLY A 154 4.18 12.54 -27.38
C GLY A 154 3.50 13.90 -27.39
N GLU A 155 2.45 14.09 -26.57
CA GLU A 155 1.84 15.39 -26.31
C GLU A 155 2.59 16.06 -25.16
N GLU A 156 3.06 17.31 -25.36
CA GLU A 156 3.53 18.11 -24.22
C GLU A 156 2.36 18.25 -23.26
N ALA A 157 2.51 17.71 -22.05
CA ALA A 157 1.53 17.89 -21.00
C ALA A 157 1.42 19.40 -20.73
N GLU A 158 0.45 20.07 -21.34
CA GLU A 158 0.07 21.40 -20.93
C GLU A 158 -0.22 21.29 -19.42
N PRO A 159 0.43 22.11 -18.57
CA PRO A 159 0.03 22.19 -17.19
C PRO A 159 -1.37 22.80 -17.22
N GLU A 160 -2.40 21.95 -17.25
CA GLU A 160 -3.74 22.35 -16.84
C GLU A 160 -3.54 22.97 -15.45
N ASP A 161 -3.66 24.30 -15.39
CA ASP A 161 -3.48 25.08 -14.17
C ASP A 161 -4.32 24.45 -13.06
N GLU A 162 -3.73 24.35 -11.86
CA GLU A 162 -4.39 23.76 -10.68
C GLU A 162 -5.76 24.39 -10.37
N GLU A 163 -6.06 25.56 -10.93
CA GLU A 163 -7.33 26.28 -10.80
C GLU A 163 -8.46 25.75 -11.71
N GLU A 164 -8.19 25.21 -12.91
CA GLU A 164 -9.28 24.70 -13.80
C GLU A 164 -9.77 23.30 -13.38
N MET A 165 -8.91 22.47 -12.81
CA MET A 165 -9.30 21.16 -12.26
C MET A 165 -10.03 21.26 -10.92
N ALA A 166 -10.03 22.44 -10.27
CA ALA A 166 -10.81 22.70 -9.08
C ALA A 166 -12.28 23.03 -9.39
N GLU A 167 -12.61 23.40 -10.65
CA GLU A 167 -13.95 23.88 -11.01
C GLU A 167 -14.88 22.78 -11.55
N GLU A 168 -14.36 21.67 -12.11
CA GLU A 168 -15.19 20.61 -12.73
C GLU A 168 -15.25 19.26 -11.98
N GLY A 169 -14.53 19.09 -10.86
CA GLY A 169 -14.50 17.83 -10.13
C GLY A 169 -14.76 18.03 -8.65
N GLU A 170 -15.92 17.56 -8.20
CA GLU A 170 -16.39 17.41 -6.82
C GLU A 170 -15.30 17.50 -5.73
N GLU A 171 -15.63 18.18 -4.63
CA GLU A 171 -14.96 18.11 -3.32
C GLU A 171 -14.91 16.65 -2.81
N GLU A 172 -14.20 15.76 -3.49
CA GLU A 172 -13.85 14.44 -2.99
C GLU A 172 -12.88 14.67 -1.83
N GLU A 173 -13.38 14.39 -0.62
CA GLU A 173 -12.66 14.45 0.66
C GLU A 173 -11.19 14.13 0.44
N GLU A 174 -10.30 15.08 0.73
CA GLU A 174 -8.87 14.81 0.75
C GLU A 174 -8.63 13.65 1.71
N GLU A 175 -8.33 12.46 1.15
CA GLU A 175 -8.03 11.28 1.95
C GLU A 175 -6.84 11.61 2.85
N GLU A 176 -7.10 11.74 4.16
CA GLU A 176 -6.05 11.99 5.14
C GLU A 176 -4.95 10.93 4.94
N PRO A 177 -3.68 11.34 4.84
CA PRO A 177 -2.60 10.39 4.59
C PRO A 177 -2.57 9.36 5.73
N GLU A 178 -2.68 8.07 5.37
CA GLU A 178 -2.48 7.00 6.35
C GLU A 178 -1.03 7.12 6.86
N GLU A 179 -0.85 7.58 8.09
CA GLU A 179 0.46 7.65 8.72
C GLU A 179 0.80 6.27 9.30
N GLY A 180 1.69 5.54 8.62
CA GLY A 180 2.15 4.23 9.04
C GLY A 180 3.24 4.35 10.11
N PRO A 181 3.60 3.25 10.80
CA PRO A 181 4.83 3.22 11.61
C PRO A 181 6.07 3.40 10.74
N ASP A 182 7.17 3.85 11.35
CA ASP A 182 8.47 3.98 10.69
C ASP A 182 9.22 2.64 10.63
N LEU A 183 10.37 2.63 9.95
CA LEU A 183 11.29 1.50 10.06
C LEU A 183 11.82 1.40 11.49
N LEU A 184 12.16 0.18 11.90
CA LEU A 184 12.72 -0.12 13.21
C LEU A 184 11.77 0.17 14.39
N THR A 185 10.46 0.32 14.16
CA THR A 185 9.47 0.41 15.24
C THR A 185 9.44 -0.87 16.07
N PRO A 186 9.39 -0.78 17.42
CA PRO A 186 9.28 -1.93 18.30
C PRO A 186 7.99 -2.74 18.06
N VAL A 187 8.12 -4.05 18.17
CA VAL A 187 7.03 -5.00 17.98
C VAL A 187 5.96 -4.91 19.08
N GLU A 188 6.29 -4.32 20.23
CA GLU A 188 5.33 -4.07 21.32
C GLU A 188 4.24 -3.07 20.91
N GLU A 189 4.55 -2.12 20.03
CA GLU A 189 3.63 -1.08 19.54
C GLU A 189 2.66 -1.60 18.46
N ASP A 190 2.82 -2.86 18.02
CA ASP A 190 1.94 -3.48 17.04
C ASP A 190 0.49 -3.49 17.52
N GLN A 191 -0.44 -3.19 16.60
CA GLN A 191 -1.87 -3.20 16.86
C GLN A 191 -2.31 -4.51 17.54
N PRO A 192 -2.84 -4.44 18.77
CA PRO A 192 -3.18 -5.62 19.53
C PRO A 192 -4.38 -6.34 18.90
N MET A 193 -4.46 -7.64 19.18
CA MET A 193 -5.48 -8.51 18.63
C MET A 193 -6.55 -8.85 19.67
N ARG A 194 -7.79 -8.89 19.22
CA ARG A 194 -8.88 -9.49 19.99
C ARG A 194 -8.83 -11.01 19.80
N PRO A 195 -8.64 -11.81 20.87
CA PRO A 195 -8.62 -13.25 20.73
C PRO A 195 -10.01 -13.76 20.30
N ILE A 196 -10.06 -14.59 19.26
CA ILE A 196 -11.30 -15.26 18.84
C ILE A 196 -11.51 -16.48 19.75
N GLY A 197 -12.56 -16.42 20.57
CA GLY A 197 -13.00 -17.53 21.43
C GLY A 197 -12.25 -17.65 22.76
N ASN A 198 -12.49 -18.75 23.48
CA ASN A 198 -12.00 -18.97 24.86
C ASN A 198 -10.52 -19.41 24.96
N ILE A 199 -9.71 -19.22 23.92
CA ILE A 199 -8.29 -19.63 23.92
C ILE A 199 -7.49 -18.64 24.81
N GLY A 200 -7.28 -19.04 26.07
CA GLY A 200 -6.58 -18.25 27.08
C GLY A 200 -7.45 -17.83 28.28
N LEU A 201 -8.77 -17.99 28.19
CA LEU A 201 -9.73 -17.64 29.24
C LEU A 201 -9.72 -18.58 30.47
N SER A 202 -8.77 -19.52 30.56
CA SER A 202 -8.76 -20.50 31.64
C SER A 202 -8.20 -19.99 32.98
N ARG A 203 -7.72 -18.74 33.11
CA ARG A 203 -7.19 -18.27 34.41
C ARG A 203 -7.44 -16.83 34.85
N ILE A 204 -7.86 -15.89 34.01
CA ILE A 204 -8.04 -14.48 34.47
C ILE A 204 -9.17 -13.80 33.70
N GLY A 205 -10.23 -13.41 34.43
CA GLY A 205 -11.08 -12.26 34.07
C GLY A 205 -12.05 -12.41 32.90
N SER A 206 -12.94 -11.43 32.77
CA SER A 206 -14.16 -11.41 31.95
C SER A 206 -13.94 -11.67 30.44
N PRO A 207 -14.90 -12.27 29.70
CA PRO A 207 -14.70 -12.79 28.33
C PRO A 207 -14.58 -11.75 27.19
N GLY A 208 -14.48 -10.45 27.49
CA GLY A 208 -14.82 -9.41 26.51
C GLY A 208 -13.75 -8.39 26.12
N GLU A 209 -12.72 -8.15 26.94
CA GLU A 209 -11.92 -6.91 26.81
C GLU A 209 -10.40 -7.11 26.80
N PHE A 210 -9.90 -8.35 26.93
CA PHE A 210 -8.45 -8.56 26.88
C PHE A 210 -7.92 -8.45 25.45
N LEU A 211 -7.16 -7.40 25.19
CA LEU A 211 -6.35 -7.22 24.00
C LEU A 211 -5.06 -8.02 24.16
N ALA A 212 -4.86 -9.02 23.31
CA ALA A 212 -3.63 -9.80 23.29
C ALA A 212 -2.59 -9.12 22.38
N PRO A 213 -1.31 -9.11 22.73
CA PRO A 213 -0.26 -8.60 21.83
C PRO A 213 -0.24 -9.41 20.53
N ALA A 214 0.15 -8.76 19.43
CA ALA A 214 0.27 -9.41 18.13
C ALA A 214 1.35 -10.50 18.10
N TRP A 215 2.34 -10.38 18.98
CA TRP A 215 3.46 -11.31 19.12
C TRP A 215 3.49 -11.96 20.48
N ARG A 216 4.08 -13.15 20.53
CA ARG A 216 4.39 -13.86 21.77
C ARG A 216 5.83 -14.32 21.74
N VAL A 217 6.55 -14.07 22.83
CA VAL A 217 7.94 -14.46 23.01
C VAL A 217 8.04 -15.59 24.03
N ARG A 218 8.90 -16.57 23.75
CA ARG A 218 9.06 -17.78 24.57
C ARG A 218 10.53 -18.23 24.53
N PRO A 219 11.10 -18.71 25.64
CA PRO A 219 12.37 -19.41 25.59
C PRO A 219 12.19 -20.80 24.95
N SER A 220 13.18 -21.26 24.19
CA SER A 220 13.18 -22.61 23.61
C SER A 220 13.21 -23.73 24.67
N THR A 221 13.78 -23.43 25.84
CA THR A 221 13.89 -24.35 26.97
C THR A 221 13.74 -23.60 28.28
N VAL A 222 13.07 -24.23 29.24
CA VAL A 222 12.91 -23.72 30.61
C VAL A 222 13.88 -24.43 31.56
N LEU A 223 14.49 -25.54 31.13
CA LEU A 223 15.26 -26.44 31.99
C LEU A 223 16.78 -26.28 31.85
N LEU A 224 17.26 -25.76 30.72
CA LEU A 224 18.69 -25.58 30.47
C LEU A 224 19.13 -24.16 30.85
N PRO A 225 20.43 -23.94 31.13
CA PRO A 225 20.97 -22.60 31.37
C PRO A 225 20.68 -21.65 30.20
N ALA A 226 20.48 -20.36 30.51
CA ALA A 226 20.16 -19.31 29.55
C ALA A 226 21.11 -19.27 28.34
N ASN A 227 22.39 -19.60 28.54
CA ASN A 227 23.43 -19.59 27.50
C ASN A 227 23.16 -20.56 26.33
N CYS A 228 22.32 -21.57 26.53
CA CYS A 228 21.93 -22.56 25.52
C CYS A 228 20.53 -22.33 24.95
N ALA A 229 19.78 -21.36 25.50
CA ALA A 229 18.42 -21.09 25.08
C ALA A 229 18.39 -20.19 23.83
N VAL A 230 17.29 -20.28 23.09
CA VAL A 230 16.98 -19.48 21.91
C VAL A 230 15.68 -18.75 22.20
N ALA A 231 15.63 -17.45 21.95
CA ALA A 231 14.39 -16.70 22.07
C ALA A 231 13.55 -16.99 20.82
N VAL A 232 12.33 -17.46 21.00
CA VAL A 232 11.39 -17.80 19.92
C VAL A 232 10.19 -16.89 20.01
N LEU A 233 10.06 -16.04 19.01
CA LEU A 233 8.91 -15.18 18.79
C LEU A 233 7.97 -15.88 17.82
N SER A 234 6.67 -15.80 18.12
CA SER A 234 5.61 -16.32 17.26
C SER A 234 4.58 -15.23 17.02
N ASN A 235 4.25 -14.99 15.76
CA ASN A 235 3.20 -14.05 15.39
C ASN A 235 1.82 -14.72 15.53
N VAL A 236 0.88 -14.04 16.20
CA VAL A 236 -0.49 -14.53 16.39
C VAL A 236 -1.38 -14.14 15.21
N ARG A 237 -1.12 -13.00 14.58
CA ARG A 237 -1.84 -12.47 13.42
C ARG A 237 -1.56 -13.26 12.15
N TRP A 238 -0.33 -13.75 12.01
CA TRP A 238 0.11 -14.66 10.96
C TRP A 238 0.63 -15.95 11.58
N PRO A 239 -0.28 -16.90 11.90
CA PRO A 239 0.13 -18.18 12.43
C PRO A 239 1.10 -18.87 11.49
N GLY A 240 2.23 -19.29 12.03
CA GLY A 240 3.32 -19.86 11.26
C GLY A 240 4.52 -18.94 11.08
N ALA A 241 4.39 -17.64 11.35
CA ALA A 241 5.54 -16.74 11.36
C ALA A 241 6.28 -16.85 12.69
N TYR A 242 7.57 -17.18 12.60
CA TYR A 242 8.47 -17.29 13.74
C TYR A 242 9.72 -16.46 13.51
N ALA A 243 10.16 -15.76 14.55
CA ALA A 243 11.47 -15.15 14.61
C ALA A 243 12.26 -15.81 15.73
N MET A 244 13.52 -16.13 15.47
CA MET A 244 14.39 -16.81 16.42
C MET A 244 15.69 -16.06 16.52
N ALA A 245 16.17 -15.78 17.72
CA ALA A 245 17.48 -15.17 17.94
C ALA A 245 18.26 -15.90 19.01
N ARG A 246 19.58 -15.95 18.78
CA ARG A 246 20.58 -16.44 19.71
C ARG A 246 21.87 -15.66 19.46
N LYS A 247 22.27 -14.86 20.45
CA LYS A 247 23.47 -14.01 20.38
C LYS A 247 23.41 -13.18 19.08
N GLU A 248 24.43 -13.28 18.25
CA GLU A 248 24.56 -12.56 16.96
C GLU A 248 23.70 -13.15 15.83
N THR A 249 23.19 -14.38 15.98
CA THR A 249 22.44 -15.04 14.91
C THR A 249 20.94 -14.89 15.13
N PHE A 250 20.23 -14.40 14.13
CA PHE A 250 18.77 -14.38 14.10
C PHE A 250 18.23 -14.88 12.76
N VAL A 251 17.01 -15.42 12.78
CA VAL A 251 16.35 -16.00 11.61
C VAL A 251 14.86 -15.72 11.70
N ASN A 252 14.28 -15.31 10.57
CA ASN A 252 12.83 -15.26 10.37
C ASN A 252 12.39 -16.38 9.44
N ILE A 253 11.35 -17.10 9.82
CA ILE A 253 10.79 -18.18 9.00
C ILE A 253 9.27 -18.15 9.07
N TYR A 254 8.62 -18.40 7.93
CA TYR A 254 7.19 -18.58 7.85
C TYR A 254 6.86 -20.01 7.42
N ILE A 255 6.06 -20.72 8.22
CA ILE A 255 5.55 -22.07 7.93
C ILE A 255 4.06 -22.09 8.24
N GLY A 256 3.22 -22.03 7.21
CA GLY A 256 1.78 -22.03 7.38
C GLY A 256 1.00 -21.91 6.09
N TRP A 257 -0.31 -21.70 6.24
CA TRP A 257 -1.28 -21.67 5.14
C TRP A 257 -1.37 -20.32 4.40
N GLY A 258 -0.63 -19.31 4.85
CA GLY A 258 -0.72 -17.96 4.30
C GLY A 258 -2.03 -17.24 4.63
N THR A 259 -2.71 -17.63 5.71
CA THR A 259 -4.00 -17.02 6.11
C THR A 259 -3.83 -16.11 7.32
N LYS A 260 -4.26 -14.86 7.19
CA LYS A 260 -4.25 -13.88 8.30
C LYS A 260 -5.38 -14.18 9.28
N VAL A 261 -5.05 -14.25 10.58
CA VAL A 261 -6.08 -14.28 11.64
C VAL A 261 -6.67 -12.90 11.76
N LEU A 262 -7.97 -12.80 11.49
CA LEU A 262 -8.74 -11.58 11.64
C LEU A 262 -9.26 -11.53 13.08
N GLY A 263 -9.11 -10.41 13.78
CA GLY A 263 -9.62 -10.27 15.16
C GLY A 263 -11.15 -10.29 15.28
N ALA A 264 -11.84 -10.35 14.14
CA ALA A 264 -13.29 -10.51 14.00
C ALA A 264 -13.57 -11.65 13.01
N SER A 265 -14.78 -12.23 13.07
CA SER A 265 -15.24 -13.16 12.04
C SER A 265 -15.11 -12.52 10.67
N PHE A 266 -14.47 -13.22 9.71
CA PHE A 266 -14.40 -12.76 8.33
C PHE A 266 -15.82 -12.49 7.83
N MET A 267 -16.12 -11.22 7.55
CA MET A 267 -17.37 -10.82 6.94
C MET A 267 -17.10 -10.60 5.46
N PRO A 268 -17.69 -11.40 4.57
CA PRO A 268 -17.59 -11.14 3.14
C PRO A 268 -18.10 -9.73 2.86
N ILE A 269 -17.44 -9.03 1.94
CA ILE A 269 -17.84 -7.67 1.58
C ILE A 269 -19.29 -7.71 1.07
N ARG A 270 -20.07 -6.69 1.40
CA ARG A 270 -21.43 -6.58 0.85
C ARG A 270 -21.32 -6.08 -0.58
N SER A 271 -22.23 -6.54 -1.45
CA SER A 271 -22.31 -6.02 -2.81
C SER A 271 -22.32 -4.49 -2.79
N ALA A 272 -21.60 -3.87 -3.73
CA ALA A 272 -21.61 -2.43 -3.90
C ALA A 272 -23.06 -1.92 -3.98
N ASN A 273 -23.29 -0.74 -3.42
CA ASN A 273 -24.60 -0.11 -3.56
C ASN A 273 -24.85 0.12 -5.06
N PRO A 274 -26.07 -0.13 -5.55
CA PRO A 274 -26.41 0.18 -6.93
C PRO A 274 -26.12 1.66 -7.22
N ALA A 275 -25.62 1.94 -8.41
CA ALA A 275 -25.42 3.31 -8.86
C ALA A 275 -26.76 4.06 -8.78
N LYS A 276 -26.71 5.32 -8.31
CA LYS A 276 -27.88 6.19 -8.33
C LYS A 276 -28.22 6.49 -9.78
N GLU A 277 -29.52 6.50 -10.09
CA GLU A 277 -29.99 7.01 -11.38
C GLU A 277 -29.70 8.52 -11.47
N PHE A 278 -29.65 9.03 -12.70
CA PHE A 278 -29.47 10.45 -12.95
C PHE A 278 -30.59 11.25 -12.24
N ASP A 279 -30.20 12.24 -11.44
CA ASP A 279 -31.15 13.09 -10.73
C ASP A 279 -31.64 14.20 -11.67
N GLU A 280 -32.81 14.00 -12.29
CA GLU A 280 -33.43 14.97 -13.19
C GLU A 280 -33.72 16.33 -12.50
N GLU A 281 -33.84 16.37 -11.17
CA GLU A 281 -34.06 17.61 -10.42
C GLU A 281 -32.77 18.40 -10.19
N ALA A 282 -31.62 17.73 -10.16
CA ALA A 282 -30.31 18.36 -9.93
C ALA A 282 -29.84 19.17 -11.16
N THR A 283 -30.24 18.76 -12.36
CA THR A 283 -29.91 19.47 -13.61
C THR A 283 -31.19 19.82 -14.38
N PRO A 284 -31.95 20.83 -13.92
CA PRO A 284 -33.15 21.24 -14.63
C PRO A 284 -32.74 21.70 -16.04
N LEU A 285 -33.29 21.03 -17.06
CA LEU A 285 -33.18 21.48 -18.44
C LEU A 285 -33.81 22.87 -18.56
N GLN A 286 -32.98 23.91 -18.48
CA GLN A 286 -33.39 25.28 -18.74
C GLN A 286 -33.36 25.51 -20.25
N GLU A 287 -34.54 25.69 -20.82
CA GLU A 287 -34.67 26.18 -22.19
C GLU A 287 -34.09 27.59 -22.26
N ALA A 288 -33.02 27.76 -23.03
CA ALA A 288 -32.42 29.07 -23.26
C ALA A 288 -33.43 29.95 -24.01
N VAL A 289 -33.60 31.19 -23.56
CA VAL A 289 -34.43 32.17 -24.27
C VAL A 289 -33.73 32.54 -25.57
N ASP A 290 -34.44 32.42 -26.69
CA ASP A 290 -33.94 32.84 -28.00
C ASP A 290 -33.45 34.30 -27.93
N PRO A 291 -32.22 34.60 -28.39
CA PRO A 291 -31.71 35.96 -28.37
C PRO A 291 -32.57 36.87 -29.26
N THR A 292 -32.82 38.09 -28.80
CA THR A 292 -33.52 39.07 -29.62
C THR A 292 -32.64 39.53 -30.79
N PRO A 293 -33.22 40.01 -31.92
CA PRO A 293 -32.44 40.45 -33.08
C PRO A 293 -31.38 41.53 -32.78
N LEU A 294 -31.60 42.34 -31.73
CA LEU A 294 -30.65 43.35 -31.28
C LEU A 294 -29.43 42.72 -30.57
N GLN A 295 -29.68 41.71 -29.72
CA GLN A 295 -28.61 40.98 -29.03
C GLN A 295 -27.76 40.15 -30.00
N GLU A 296 -28.37 39.62 -31.08
CA GLU A 296 -27.63 38.94 -32.15
C GLU A 296 -26.69 39.90 -32.89
N GLU A 297 -27.14 41.12 -33.18
CA GLU A 297 -26.33 42.13 -33.86
C GLU A 297 -25.17 42.61 -32.97
N GLU A 298 -25.43 42.85 -31.69
CA GLU A 298 -24.40 43.18 -30.69
C GLU A 298 -23.36 42.06 -30.54
N LEU A 299 -23.81 40.80 -30.48
CA LEU A 299 -22.93 39.63 -30.38
C LEU A 299 -22.12 39.43 -31.67
N ARG A 300 -22.71 39.71 -32.84
CA ARG A 300 -21.99 39.71 -34.11
C ARG A 300 -20.89 40.76 -34.14
N LEU A 301 -21.19 41.98 -33.66
CA LEU A 301 -20.24 43.08 -33.59
C LEU A 301 -19.14 42.80 -32.54
N MET A 302 -19.48 42.19 -31.42
CA MET A 302 -18.53 41.75 -30.40
C MET A 302 -17.59 40.66 -30.93
N LYS A 303 -18.11 39.67 -31.68
CA LYS A 303 -17.30 38.65 -32.36
C LYS A 303 -16.38 39.24 -33.41
N GLU A 304 -16.86 40.21 -34.18
CA GLU A 304 -16.06 40.91 -35.18
C GLU A 304 -14.96 41.76 -34.54
N ALA A 305 -15.27 42.46 -33.45
CA ALA A 305 -14.29 43.20 -32.67
C ALA A 305 -13.24 42.28 -32.02
N LYS A 306 -13.65 41.11 -31.49
CA LYS A 306 -12.73 40.10 -30.94
C LYS A 306 -11.83 39.51 -32.04
N ARG A 307 -12.37 39.25 -33.23
CA ARG A 307 -11.59 38.80 -34.39
C ARG A 307 -10.56 39.86 -34.79
N LEU A 308 -10.98 41.11 -34.89
CA LEU A 308 -10.11 42.22 -35.29
C LEU A 308 -9.05 42.53 -34.22
N ALA A 309 -9.38 42.37 -32.94
CA ALA A 309 -8.41 42.47 -31.84
C ALA A 309 -7.42 41.29 -31.80
N ALA A 310 -7.86 40.08 -32.16
CA ALA A 310 -6.97 38.92 -32.30
C ALA A 310 -6.04 39.05 -33.51
N GLU A 311 -6.56 39.60 -34.61
CA GLU A 311 -5.78 39.92 -35.81
C GLU A 311 -4.75 41.02 -35.54
N ALA A 312 -5.15 42.09 -34.83
CA ALA A 312 -4.21 43.14 -34.39
C ALA A 312 -3.16 42.63 -33.39
N LYS A 313 -3.51 41.72 -32.47
CA LYS A 313 -2.54 41.07 -31.58
C LYS A 313 -1.60 40.12 -32.31
N ALA A 314 -2.06 39.47 -33.38
CA ALA A 314 -1.21 38.65 -34.23
C ALA A 314 -0.22 39.51 -35.04
N GLU A 315 -0.68 40.66 -35.53
CA GLU A 315 0.15 41.62 -36.27
C GLU A 315 1.16 42.35 -35.36
N GLU A 316 0.78 42.72 -34.12
CA GLU A 316 1.72 43.25 -33.12
C GLU A 316 2.74 42.19 -32.63
N GLY A 317 2.37 40.90 -32.63
CA GLY A 317 3.27 39.80 -32.31
C GLY A 317 4.29 39.48 -33.43
N GLU A 318 3.97 39.80 -34.69
CA GLU A 318 4.89 39.68 -35.83
C GLU A 318 5.85 40.89 -35.92
N GLU A 319 5.46 42.09 -35.47
CA GLU A 319 6.34 43.27 -35.47
C GLU A 319 7.40 43.29 -34.33
N GLU A 320 7.22 42.52 -33.24
CA GLU A 320 8.25 42.39 -32.19
C GLU A 320 9.35 41.35 -32.51
N GLU A 321 9.16 40.46 -33.50
CA GLU A 321 10.19 39.49 -33.93
C GLU A 321 11.16 40.02 -35.02
N GLU A 322 10.84 41.11 -35.72
CA GLU A 322 11.76 41.74 -36.71
C GLU A 322 12.63 42.88 -36.12
N GLY A 323 12.87 42.86 -34.80
CA GLY A 323 13.58 43.93 -34.08
C GLY A 323 14.95 43.59 -33.49
N ASP A 324 15.47 42.37 -33.66
CA ASP A 324 16.71 41.93 -32.98
C ASP A 324 17.66 41.12 -33.89
N GLU A 325 18.03 41.67 -35.05
CA GLU A 325 19.30 41.33 -35.72
C GLU A 325 19.89 42.57 -36.45
N ASP A 326 20.70 43.36 -35.74
CA ASP A 326 21.92 44.05 -36.25
C ASP A 326 22.83 44.55 -35.10
#